data_AF-A0A285FLW1-F1
#
_entry.id   AF-A0A285FLW1-F1
#
_cell.length_a   1.000
_cell.length_b   1.000
_cell.length_c   1.000
_cell.angle_alpha   90.00
_cell.angle_beta   90.00
_cell.angle_gamma   90.00
#
_symmetry.space_group_name_H-M   'P 1'
#
loop_
_entity.id
_entity.type
_entity.pdbx_description
1 polymer ?
#
loop_
_entity_poly.entity_id
_entity_poly.type
_entity_poly.pdbx_seq_one_letter_code
_entity_poly.pdbx_strand_id
1 'polypeptide(L)' 'MKVQIKRVNDEAIIPKYQHGAVEDAGMDLHSVEAGVIKAGEYKIFKTGIAISLPSGYMGKVAPRSGLALKHGITVLNAEG' A
#
# COMPACT_ATOMS: atom_id res chain seq x y z
N MET A 1 14.25 12.54 0.17
CA MET A 1 14.24 11.70 1.39
C MET A 1 14.54 10.25 1.01
N LYS A 2 15.28 9.49 1.82
CA LYS A 2 15.47 8.04 1.61
C LYS A 2 14.72 7.29 2.70
N VAL A 3 13.91 6.31 2.31
CA VAL A 3 13.18 5.41 3.23
C VAL A 3 13.73 4.00 3.03
N GLN A 4 14.10 3.34 4.13
CA GLN A 4 14.56 1.95 4.06
C GLN A 4 13.34 1.02 4.00
N ILE A 5 13.38 0.07 3.08
CA ILE A 5 12.33 -0.95 2.91
C ILE A 5 12.97 -2.31 3.12
N LYS A 6 12.39 -3.12 4.01
CA LYS A 6 12.77 -4.50 4.25
C LYS A 6 11.65 -5.42 3.77
N ARG A 7 11.99 -6.44 2.98
CA ARG A 7 11.10 -7.57 2.73
C ARG A 7 11.06 -8.42 3.99
N VAL A 8 9.86 -8.64 4.51
CA VAL A 8 9.58 -9.58 5.62
C VAL A 8 8.90 -10.85 5.13
N ASN A 9 8.58 -10.90 3.84
CA ASN A 9 8.13 -12.07 3.09
C ASN A 9 8.91 -12.11 1.77
N ASP A 10 9.33 -13.30 1.32
CA ASP A 10 10.14 -13.48 0.12
C ASP A 10 9.41 -13.12 -1.18
N GLU A 11 8.08 -13.27 -1.19
CA GLU A 11 7.20 -12.91 -2.32
C GLU A 11 6.88 -11.40 -2.37
N ALA A 12 7.34 -10.63 -1.38
CA ALA A 12 7.05 -9.21 -1.31
C ALA A 12 7.66 -8.43 -2.49
N ILE A 13 6.81 -7.65 -3.15
CA ILE A 13 7.21 -6.74 -4.22
C ILE A 13 7.57 -5.39 -3.60
N ILE A 14 8.78 -4.90 -3.90
CA ILE A 14 9.21 -3.57 -3.47
C ILE A 14 8.42 -2.50 -4.23
N PRO A 15 7.68 -1.61 -3.54
CA PRO A 15 6.94 -0.53 -4.18
C PRO A 15 7.87 0.41 -4.95
N LYS A 16 7.34 0.96 -6.04
CA LYS A 16 8.01 1.99 -6.84
C LYS A 16 7.00 3.02 -7.30
N TYR A 17 7.50 4.21 -7.62
CA TYR A 17 6.73 5.19 -8.38
C TYR A 17 6.55 4.68 -9.82
N GLN A 18 5.34 4.82 -10.37
CA GLN A 18 5.03 4.32 -11.71
C GLN A 18 5.41 5.34 -12.79
N HIS A 19 5.25 6.63 -12.50
CA HIS A 19 5.63 7.76 -13.37
C HIS A 19 6.84 8.53 -12.83
N GLY A 20 7.33 8.17 -11.64
CA GLY A 20 8.52 8.77 -11.03
C GLY A 20 8.18 9.65 -9.82
N ALA A 21 9.18 9.88 -8.97
CA ALA A 21 8.99 10.50 -7.65
C ALA A 21 8.62 12.00 -7.68
N VAL A 22 8.67 12.63 -8.85
CA VAL A 22 8.28 14.05 -9.04
C VAL A 22 6.81 14.16 -9.43
N GLU A 23 6.26 13.14 -10.10
CA GLU A 23 4.88 13.12 -10.60
C GLU A 23 3.93 12.41 -9.63
N ASP A 24 4.36 11.26 -9.11
CA ASP A 24 3.56 10.44 -8.22
C ASP A 24 3.79 10.84 -6.75
N ALA A 25 2.71 11.07 -6.01
CA ALA A 25 2.78 11.36 -4.57
C ALA A 25 3.11 10.12 -3.71
N GLY A 26 2.87 8.92 -4.22
CA GLY A 26 3.01 7.67 -3.48
C GLY A 26 3.37 6.49 -4.38
N MET A 27 3.70 5.37 -3.73
CA MET A 27 4.04 4.12 -4.41
C MET A 27 2.93 3.09 -4.17
N ASP A 28 2.64 2.28 -5.17
CA ASP A 28 1.63 1.23 -5.05
C ASP A 28 2.14 0.12 -4.11
N LEU A 29 1.35 -0.22 -3.09
CA LEU A 29 1.59 -1.38 -2.22
C LEU A 29 0.98 -2.64 -2.85
N HIS A 30 1.69 -3.75 -2.75
CA HIS A 30 1.27 -5.05 -3.27
C HIS A 30 0.90 -5.98 -2.11
N SER A 31 -0.16 -6.77 -2.28
CA SER A 31 -0.48 -7.87 -1.36
C SER A 31 0.42 -9.08 -1.66
N VAL A 32 0.87 -9.78 -0.62
CA VAL A 32 1.49 -11.13 -0.73
C VAL A 32 0.47 -12.24 -0.50
N GLU A 33 -0.80 -11.88 -0.31
CA GLU A 33 -1.90 -12.81 -0.08
C GLU A 33 -2.95 -12.65 -1.18
N ALA A 34 -3.46 -13.76 -1.68
CA ALA A 34 -4.63 -13.78 -2.55
C ALA A 34 -5.90 -13.96 -1.71
N GLY A 35 -7.02 -13.39 -2.16
CA GLY A 35 -8.30 -13.59 -1.50
C GLY A 35 -9.44 -12.85 -2.17
N VAL A 36 -10.65 -13.15 -1.68
CA VAL A 36 -11.90 -12.53 -2.15
C VAL A 36 -12.49 -11.73 -1.00
N ILE A 37 -12.82 -10.47 -1.26
CA ILE A 37 -13.62 -9.63 -0.37
C ILE A 37 -15.06 -9.72 -0.88
N LYS A 38 -15.97 -10.27 -0.07
CA LYS A 38 -17.40 -10.28 -0.43
C LYS A 38 -18.01 -8.91 -0.13
N ALA A 39 -19.15 -8.60 -0.77
CA ALA A 39 -19.86 -7.36 -0.51
C ALA A 39 -20.20 -7.21 0.99
N GLY A 40 -19.85 -6.06 1.57
CA GLY A 40 -20.05 -5.77 3.01
C GLY A 40 -19.02 -6.38 3.96
N GLU A 41 -18.05 -7.16 3.47
CA GLU A 41 -16.96 -7.69 4.28
C GLU A 41 -15.73 -6.79 4.26
N TYR A 42 -14.94 -6.87 5.34
CA TYR A 42 -13.60 -6.28 5.41
C TYR A 42 -12.58 -7.39 5.67
N LYS A 43 -11.41 -7.28 5.06
CA LYS A 43 -10.30 -8.22 5.25
C LYS A 43 -8.97 -7.49 5.34
N ILE A 44 -8.06 -8.07 6.10
CA ILE A 44 -6.67 -7.64 6.18
C ILE A 44 -5.88 -8.46 5.16
N PHE A 45 -5.09 -7.77 4.34
CA PHE A 45 -4.13 -8.36 3.43
C PHE A 45 -2.73 -7.85 3.76
N LYS A 46 -1.77 -8.75 3.89
CA LYS A 46 -0.38 -8.36 4.19
C LYS A 46 0.32 -7.88 2.94
N THR A 47 1.16 -6.85 3.10
CA THR A 47 2.02 -6.34 2.02
C THR A 47 3.39 -7.02 1.92
N GLY A 48 3.79 -7.75 2.97
CA GLY A 48 5.08 -8.44 3.03
C GLY A 48 6.30 -7.51 3.18
N ILE A 49 6.10 -6.21 3.42
CA ILE A 49 7.17 -5.24 3.64
C ILE A 49 7.08 -4.59 5.02
N ALA A 50 8.22 -4.14 5.52
CA ALA A 50 8.35 -3.22 6.64
C ALA A 50 9.19 -2.02 6.20
N ILE A 51 8.87 -0.82 6.70
CA ILE A 51 9.59 0.42 6.37
C ILE A 51 10.14 1.08 7.61
N SER A 52 11.25 1.80 7.46
CA SER A 52 11.80 2.66 8.50
C SER A 52 11.57 4.13 8.13
N LEU A 53 10.58 4.76 8.76
CA LEU A 53 10.32 6.19 8.58
C LEU A 53 11.29 7.02 9.44
N PRO A 54 11.87 8.11 8.90
CA PRO A 54 12.65 9.04 9.71
C PRO A 54 11.77 9.76 10.74
N SER A 55 12.36 10.17 11.87
CA SER A 55 11.68 10.99 12.87
C SER A 55 11.09 12.27 12.26
N GLY A 56 9.87 12.63 12.68
CA GLY A 56 9.15 13.81 12.16
C GLY A 56 8.33 13.55 10.90
N TYR A 57 8.28 12.31 10.41
CA TYR A 57 7.47 11.91 9.25
C TYR A 57 6.42 10.87 9.61
N MET A 58 5.32 10.86 8.85
CA MET A 58 4.28 9.85 8.88
C MET A 58 4.16 9.23 7.49
N GLY A 59 4.02 7.91 7.43
CA GLY A 59 3.58 7.20 6.23
C GLY A 59 2.07 7.21 6.19
N LYS A 60 1.49 7.45 5.01
CA LYS A 60 0.04 7.39 4.81
C LYS A 60 -0.30 6.30 3.81
N VAL A 61 -1.28 5.46 4.15
CA VAL A 61 -1.86 4.48 3.21
C VAL A 61 -3.18 5.02 2.68
N ALA A 62 -3.28 5.12 1.36
CA ALA A 62 -4.46 5.62 0.66
C ALA A 62 -5.01 4.59 -0.35
N PRO A 63 -6.34 4.56 -0.58
CA PRO A 63 -6.93 3.74 -1.63
C PRO A 63 -6.43 4.13 -3.04
N ARG A 64 -6.33 3.16 -3.94
CA ARG A 64 -6.14 3.44 -5.38
C ARG A 64 -7.48 3.83 -6.00
N SER A 65 -7.57 5.04 -6.54
CA SER A 65 -8.81 5.62 -7.08
C SER A 65 -9.53 4.71 -8.07
N GLY A 66 -8.78 4.03 -8.95
CA GLY A 66 -9.35 3.10 -9.93
C GLY A 66 -10.08 1.91 -9.31
N LEU A 67 -9.53 1.32 -8.23
CA LEU A 67 -10.17 0.20 -7.53
C LEU A 67 -11.36 0.67 -6.69
N ALA A 68 -11.24 1.83 -6.06
CA ALA A 68 -12.32 2.44 -5.30
C ALA A 68 -13.53 2.75 -6.21
N LEU A 69 -13.31 3.42 -7.35
CA LEU A 69 -14.38 3.81 -8.27
C LEU A 69 -15.06 2.62 -8.94
N LYS A 70 -14.26 1.63 -9.39
CA LYS A 70 -14.79 0.51 -10.19
C LYS A 70 -15.32 -0.66 -9.36
N HIS A 71 -14.79 -0.85 -8.15
CA HIS A 71 -15.06 -2.05 -7.34
C HIS A 71 -15.43 -1.75 -5.90
N GLY A 72 -15.44 -0.49 -5.46
CA GLY A 72 -15.69 -0.13 -4.06
C GLY A 72 -14.60 -0.58 -3.10
N ILE A 73 -13.41 -0.95 -3.61
CA ILE A 73 -12.29 -1.39 -2.77
C ILE A 73 -11.65 -0.16 -2.14
N THR A 74 -11.67 -0.11 -0.81
CA THR A 74 -11.11 0.99 -0.02
C THR A 74 -10.27 0.48 1.14
N VAL A 75 -9.56 1.39 1.80
CA VAL A 75 -8.85 1.15 3.06
C VAL A 75 -9.72 1.72 4.17
N LEU A 76 -10.18 0.86 5.08
CA LEU A 76 -11.14 1.26 6.12
C LEU A 76 -10.62 2.37 7.03
N ASN A 77 -9.31 2.37 7.30
CA ASN A 77 -8.59 3.35 8.10
C ASN A 77 -7.75 4.28 7.21
N ALA A 78 -8.25 4.72 6.06
CA ALA A 78 -7.50 5.58 5.13
C ALA A 78 -6.86 6.79 5.85
N GLU A 79 -5.63 7.11 5.44
CA GLU A 79 -4.66 7.97 6.15
C GLU A 79 -3.99 7.36 7.39
N GLY A 80 -4.21 6.07 7.65
CA GLY A 80 -3.44 5.29 8.62
C GLY A 80 -2.05 4.88 8.14
#